data_AF-A0A5B7C524-F1
#
_entry.id   AF-A0A5B7C524-F1
#
_cell.length_a   1.000
_cell.length_b   1.000
_cell.length_c   1.000
_cell.angle_alpha   90.00
_cell.angle_beta   90.00
_cell.angle_gamma   90.00
#
_symmetry.space_group_name_H-M   'P 1'
#
loop_
_entity.id
_entity.type
_entity.pdbx_description
1 polymer ?
#
loop_
_entity_poly.entity_id
_entity_poly.type
_entity_poly.pdbx_seq_one_letter_code
_entity_poly.pdbx_strand_id
1 'polypeptide(L)'
;RQARKICVLEFWSPKRVQSFQFVREEEVRELIEKISSVSSLDHGALINLGEVLVDITCNVVSRCVLGRKYEGEDGKKSFGELSKTAMEVTGAFCFRDTFPFLGWMDVVTGLVGRVKEA
;
A
#
# COMPACT_ATOMS: atom_id res chain seq x y z
N ARG A 1 -19.07 16.11 0.89
CA ARG A 1 -19.74 16.05 -0.44
C ARG A 1 -18.85 16.57 -1.58
N GLN A 2 -18.17 17.72 -1.43
CA GLN A 2 -17.28 18.26 -2.47
C GLN A 2 -16.03 17.40 -2.72
N ALA A 3 -15.34 16.94 -1.66
CA ALA A 3 -14.18 16.06 -1.78
C ALA A 3 -14.48 14.80 -2.63
N ARG A 4 -15.60 14.11 -2.35
CA ARG A 4 -16.04 12.95 -3.16
C ARG A 4 -16.22 13.30 -4.63
N LYS A 5 -16.83 14.46 -4.94
CA LYS A 5 -17.06 14.90 -6.32
C LYS A 5 -15.72 15.12 -7.03
N ILE A 6 -14.77 15.77 -6.38
CA ILE A 6 -13.42 16.01 -6.92
C ILE A 6 -12.73 14.66 -7.17
N CYS A 7 -12.72 13.75 -6.19
CA CYS A 7 -12.05 12.45 -6.38
C CYS A 7 -12.64 11.64 -7.54
N VAL A 8 -13.97 11.63 -7.67
CA VAL A 8 -14.64 10.90 -8.75
C VAL A 8 -14.33 11.50 -10.12
N LEU A 9 -14.31 12.83 -10.24
CA LEU A 9 -14.05 13.47 -11.53
C LEU A 9 -12.57 13.41 -11.91
N GLU A 10 -11.68 13.67 -10.95
CA GLU A 10 -10.26 13.84 -11.19
C GLU A 10 -9.45 12.55 -11.14
N PHE A 11 -9.85 11.55 -10.36
CA PHE A 11 -9.11 10.29 -10.23
C PHE A 11 -9.86 9.09 -10.79
N TRP A 12 -11.17 9.00 -10.57
CA TRP A 12 -11.96 7.80 -10.89
C TRP A 12 -12.88 7.94 -12.11
N SER A 13 -12.75 9.00 -12.90
CA SER A 13 -13.51 9.11 -14.15
C SER A 13 -12.99 8.06 -15.14
N PRO A 14 -13.84 7.46 -15.99
CA PRO A 14 -13.40 6.46 -16.97
C PRO A 14 -12.25 6.96 -17.86
N LYS A 15 -12.32 8.23 -18.27
CA LYS A 15 -11.26 8.91 -19.04
C LYS A 15 -9.93 8.93 -18.27
N ARG A 16 -9.96 9.28 -16.98
CA ARG A 16 -8.74 9.30 -16.15
C ARG A 16 -8.20 7.89 -15.92
N VAL A 17 -9.07 6.92 -15.61
CA VAL A 17 -8.67 5.52 -15.40
C VAL A 17 -8.00 4.93 -16.67
N GLN A 18 -8.50 5.29 -17.85
CA GLN A 18 -7.90 4.92 -19.13
C GLN A 18 -6.56 5.63 -19.36
N SER A 19 -6.44 6.91 -18.98
CA SER A 19 -5.17 7.64 -19.09
C SER A 19 -4.03 7.01 -18.26
N PHE A 20 -4.36 6.26 -17.20
CA PHE A 20 -3.39 5.51 -16.38
C PHE A 20 -3.22 4.05 -16.80
N GLN A 21 -3.74 3.64 -17.96
CA GLN A 21 -3.59 2.26 -18.44
C GLN A 21 -2.12 1.85 -18.57
N PHE A 22 -1.27 2.73 -19.09
CA PHE A 22 0.17 2.48 -19.24
C PHE A 22 0.85 2.15 -17.90
N VAL A 23 0.42 2.78 -16.80
CA VAL A 23 0.95 2.51 -15.46
C VAL A 23 0.72 1.05 -15.10
N ARG A 24 -0.51 0.55 -15.29
CA ARG A 24 -0.84 -0.84 -14.97
C ARG A 24 -0.09 -1.82 -15.87
N GLU A 25 0.03 -1.52 -17.16
CA GLU A 25 0.77 -2.35 -18.11
C GLU A 25 2.25 -2.47 -17.73
N GLU A 26 2.89 -1.37 -17.37
CA GLU A 26 4.29 -1.37 -16.93
C GLU A 26 4.49 -2.12 -15.62
N GLU A 27 3.67 -1.87 -14.59
CA GLU A 27 3.80 -2.55 -13.31
C GLU A 27 3.53 -4.07 -13.42
N VAL A 28 2.57 -4.47 -14.26
CA VAL A 28 2.29 -5.91 -14.51
C VAL A 28 3.42 -6.55 -15.31
N ARG A 29 4.00 -5.86 -16.29
CA ARG A 29 5.17 -6.37 -17.03
C ARG A 29 6.35 -6.63 -16.09
N GLU A 30 6.68 -5.67 -15.23
CA GLU A 30 7.75 -5.84 -14.24
C GLU A 30 7.46 -7.01 -13.28
N LEU A 31 6.21 -7.18 -12.87
CA LEU A 31 5.80 -8.31 -12.05
C LEU A 31 6.02 -9.66 -12.77
N ILE A 32 5.62 -9.76 -14.04
CA ILE A 32 5.81 -10.99 -14.83
C ILE A 32 7.30 -11.29 -15.00
N GLU A 33 8.13 -10.29 -15.26
CA GLU A 33 9.59 -10.43 -15.35
C GLU A 33 10.19 -10.93 -14.02
N LYS A 34 9.73 -10.38 -12.88
CA LYS A 34 10.14 -10.85 -11.55
C LYS A 34 9.73 -12.29 -11.28
N ILE A 35 8.49 -12.68 -11.62
CA ILE A 35 8.02 -14.07 -11.46
C ILE A 35 8.79 -15.02 -12.37
N SER A 36 9.01 -14.64 -13.63
CA SER A 36 9.75 -15.42 -14.61
C SER A 36 11.17 -15.69 -14.14
N SER A 37 11.90 -14.65 -13.72
CA SER A 37 13.28 -14.78 -13.23
C SER A 37 13.39 -15.68 -12.01
N VAL A 38 12.44 -15.59 -11.07
CA VAL A 38 12.39 -16.46 -9.89
C VAL A 38 12.09 -17.92 -10.27
N SER A 39 11.22 -18.11 -11.27
CA SER A 39 10.83 -19.45 -11.75
C SER A 39 11.95 -20.15 -12.53
N SER A 40 12.87 -19.39 -13.13
CA SER A 40 14.02 -19.91 -13.88
C SER A 40 15.20 -20.35 -12.99
N LEU A 41 15.13 -20.15 -11.67
CA LEU A 41 16.17 -20.61 -10.74
C LEU A 41 16.08 -22.13 -10.53
N ASP A 42 17.22 -22.82 -10.44
CA ASP A 42 17.38 -24.30 -10.45
C ASP A 42 16.51 -25.09 -9.44
N HIS A 43 15.89 -24.42 -8.46
CA HIS A 43 15.03 -25.04 -7.45
C HIS A 43 13.64 -24.38 -7.30
N GLY A 44 13.30 -23.40 -8.15
CA GLY A 44 12.05 -22.64 -8.09
C GLY A 44 11.82 -21.98 -6.72
N ALA A 45 12.16 -20.69 -6.55
CA ALA A 45 11.91 -20.05 -5.26
C ALA A 45 10.41 -19.75 -5.05
N LEU A 46 9.95 -19.97 -3.81
CA LEU A 46 8.58 -19.66 -3.43
C LEU A 46 8.36 -18.14 -3.42
N ILE A 47 7.25 -17.69 -4.01
CA ILE A 47 6.87 -16.28 -4.06
C ILE A 47 5.69 -16.05 -3.11
N ASN A 48 5.82 -15.08 -2.21
CA ASN A 48 4.69 -14.59 -1.43
C ASN A 48 3.82 -13.67 -2.29
N LEU A 49 2.76 -14.22 -2.87
CA LEU A 49 1.83 -13.46 -3.71
C LEU A 49 1.15 -12.31 -2.95
N GLY A 50 0.93 -12.42 -1.64
CA GLY A 50 0.31 -11.37 -0.85
C GLY A 50 1.15 -10.10 -0.81
N GLU A 51 2.45 -10.24 -0.53
CA GLU A 51 3.39 -9.10 -0.51
C GLU A 51 3.54 -8.48 -1.90
N VAL A 52 3.65 -9.32 -2.91
CA VAL A 52 3.76 -8.89 -4.30
C VAL A 52 2.53 -8.11 -4.78
N LEU A 53 1.32 -8.55 -4.39
CA LEU A 53 0.06 -7.86 -4.71
C LEU A 53 -0.09 -6.53 -3.97
N VAL A 54 0.38 -6.44 -2.72
CA VAL A 54 0.41 -5.17 -1.98
C VAL A 54 1.36 -4.19 -2.66
N ASP A 55 2.58 -4.63 -3.00
CA ASP A 55 3.59 -3.81 -3.66
C ASP A 55 3.10 -3.26 -5.02
N ILE A 56 2.57 -4.12 -5.90
CA ILE A 56 2.10 -3.67 -7.22
C ILE A 56 0.94 -2.67 -7.09
N THR A 57 0.02 -2.91 -6.17
CA THR A 57 -1.10 -1.99 -5.91
C THR A 57 -0.60 -0.64 -5.43
N CYS A 58 0.37 -0.68 -4.51
CA CYS A 58 1.03 0.50 -3.97
C CYS A 58 1.80 1.30 -5.03
N ASN A 59 2.51 0.62 -5.93
CA ASN A 59 3.18 1.27 -7.05
C ASN A 59 2.20 1.90 -8.03
N VAL A 60 1.13 1.20 -8.41
CA VAL A 60 0.09 1.76 -9.29
C VAL A 60 -0.52 3.02 -8.67
N VAL A 61 -0.90 2.96 -7.39
CA VAL A 61 -1.50 4.11 -6.68
C VAL A 61 -0.51 5.27 -6.58
N SER A 62 0.72 5.03 -6.14
CA SER A 62 1.74 6.09 -6.02
C SER A 62 2.04 6.73 -7.37
N ARG A 63 2.14 5.96 -8.46
CA ARG A 63 2.32 6.52 -9.81
C ARG A 63 1.12 7.31 -10.30
N CYS A 64 -0.11 6.88 -10.00
CA CYS A 64 -1.32 7.62 -10.38
C CYS A 64 -1.45 8.95 -9.60
N VAL A 65 -1.04 8.98 -8.33
CA VAL A 65 -1.23 10.14 -7.43
C VAL A 65 -0.03 11.07 -7.41
N LEU A 66 1.19 10.52 -7.32
CA LEU A 66 2.45 11.25 -7.19
C LEU A 66 3.22 11.38 -8.50
N GLY A 67 2.80 10.65 -9.56
CA GLY A 67 3.49 10.61 -10.85
C GLY A 67 4.75 9.74 -10.88
N ARG A 68 5.14 9.13 -9.76
CA ARG A 68 6.33 8.26 -9.63
C ARG A 68 6.09 7.16 -8.59
N LYS A 69 6.89 6.09 -8.67
CA LYS A 69 6.96 5.11 -7.58
C LYS A 69 7.48 5.81 -6.34
N TYR A 70 6.91 5.47 -5.19
CA TYR A 70 7.39 5.98 -3.92
C TYR A 70 8.51 5.07 -3.41
N GLU A 71 9.70 5.65 -3.30
CA GLU A 71 10.84 5.11 -2.58
C GLU A 71 11.02 6.02 -1.36
N GLY A 72 11.02 5.45 -0.15
CA GLY A 72 11.27 6.21 1.08
C GLY A 72 12.63 6.91 1.03
N GLU A 73 12.84 7.92 1.88
CA GLU A 73 14.06 8.75 1.90
C GLU A 73 15.38 7.95 1.97
N ASP A 74 15.35 6.76 2.60
CA ASP A 74 16.51 5.87 2.73
C ASP A 74 16.63 4.84 1.59
N GLY A 75 15.75 4.86 0.59
CA GLY A 75 15.63 3.85 -0.47
C GLY A 75 15.22 2.45 0.02
N LYS A 76 15.00 2.28 1.33
CA LYS A 76 14.72 0.99 1.97
C LYS A 76 13.24 0.69 2.18
N LYS A 77 12.41 1.74 2.37
CA LYS A 77 10.98 1.56 2.65
C LYS A 77 10.17 1.76 1.37
N SER A 78 9.54 0.70 0.88
CA SER A 78 8.59 0.81 -0.23
C SER A 78 7.27 1.41 0.27
N PHE A 79 6.47 1.95 -0.65
CA PHE A 79 5.09 2.35 -0.31
C PHE A 79 4.25 1.17 0.17
N GLY A 80 4.57 -0.05 -0.30
CA GLY A 80 3.95 -1.29 0.14
C GLY A 80 4.18 -1.57 1.61
N GLU A 81 5.40 -1.41 2.10
CA GLU A 81 5.73 -1.59 3.52
C GLU A 81 5.01 -0.57 4.40
N LEU A 82 5.03 0.71 4.00
CA LEU A 82 4.30 1.75 4.73
C LEU A 82 2.80 1.46 4.76
N SER A 83 2.22 1.10 3.61
CA SER A 83 0.80 0.75 3.51
C SER A 83 0.47 -0.46 4.38
N LYS A 84 1.34 -1.47 4.44
CA LYS A 84 1.17 -2.65 5.28
C LYS A 84 1.15 -2.27 6.76
N THR A 85 2.15 -1.52 7.23
CA THR A 85 2.19 -1.04 8.63
C THR A 85 0.97 -0.19 8.96
N ALA A 86 0.57 0.72 8.08
CA ALA A 86 -0.60 1.55 8.27
C ALA A 86 -1.88 0.71 8.37
N MET A 87 -2.05 -0.31 7.52
CA MET A 87 -3.19 -1.24 7.59
C MET A 87 -3.19 -2.07 8.87
N GLU A 88 -2.04 -2.57 9.32
CA GLU A 88 -1.91 -3.33 10.56
C GLU A 88 -2.30 -2.50 11.79
N VAL A 89 -1.90 -1.23 11.83
CA VAL A 89 -2.24 -0.31 12.92
C VAL A 89 -3.71 0.09 12.84
N THR A 90 -4.23 0.39 11.65
CA THR A 90 -5.63 0.78 11.44
C THR A 90 -6.60 -0.37 11.76
N GLY A 91 -6.21 -1.61 11.47
CA GLY A 91 -7.00 -2.80 11.77
C GLY A 91 -6.84 -3.32 13.20
N ALA A 92 -5.92 -2.74 13.99
CA ALA A 92 -5.70 -3.17 15.37
C ALA A 92 -6.87 -2.79 16.27
N PHE A 93 -7.10 -3.59 17.31
CA PHE A 93 -8.10 -3.28 18.31
C PHE A 93 -7.68 -2.07 19.14
N CYS A 94 -8.57 -1.08 19.22
CA CYS A 94 -8.38 0.15 19.98
C CYS A 94 -9.37 0.19 21.17
N PHE A 95 -8.83 0.21 22.38
CA PHE A 95 -9.62 0.31 23.61
C PHE A 95 -10.37 1.62 23.66
N ARG A 96 -9.75 2.74 23.27
CA ARG A 96 -10.40 4.06 23.27
C ARG A 96 -11.65 4.10 22.38
N ASP A 97 -11.66 3.35 21.29
CA ASP A 97 -12.79 3.32 20.34
C ASP A 97 -13.95 2.46 20.86
N THR A 98 -13.66 1.39 21.60
CA THR A 98 -14.68 0.45 22.11
C THR A 98 -15.13 0.79 23.53
N PHE A 99 -14.17 1.15 24.39
CA PHE A 99 -14.34 1.48 25.81
C PHE A 99 -13.58 2.77 26.12
N PRO A 100 -14.16 3.96 25.88
CA PRO A 100 -13.45 5.23 25.96
C PRO A 100 -12.72 5.49 27.29
N PHE A 101 -13.25 4.97 28.41
CA PHE A 101 -12.63 5.08 29.74
C PHE A 101 -11.38 4.19 29.91
N LEU A 102 -11.21 3.16 29.07
CA LEU A 102 -10.01 2.31 29.02
C LEU A 102 -8.98 2.76 27.97
N GLY A 103 -9.10 3.97 27.41
CA GLY A 103 -8.16 4.45 26.38
C GLY A 103 -6.69 4.52 26.83
N TRP A 104 -6.41 4.53 28.14
CA TRP A 104 -5.03 4.41 28.65
C TRP A 104 -4.40 3.04 28.35
N MET A 105 -5.22 2.00 28.15
CA MET A 105 -4.77 0.65 27.79
C MET A 105 -4.12 0.62 26.39
N ASP A 106 -4.48 1.55 25.49
CA ASP A 106 -3.82 1.67 24.18
C ASP A 106 -2.37 2.15 24.29
N VAL A 107 -2.01 2.83 25.39
CA VAL A 107 -0.62 3.16 25.72
C VAL A 107 0.11 1.92 26.24
N VAL A 108 -0.53 1.14 27.11
CA VAL A 108 0.04 -0.09 27.70
C VAL A 108 0.26 -1.18 26.66
N THR A 109 -0.67 -1.35 25.73
CA THR A 109 -0.56 -2.30 24.61
C THR A 109 0.43 -1.85 23.54
N GLY A 110 0.95 -0.61 23.64
CA GLY A 110 1.89 -0.05 22.67
C GLY A 110 1.24 0.44 21.37
N LEU A 111 -0.08 0.37 21.22
CA LEU A 111 -0.78 0.83 20.02
C LEU A 111 -0.51 2.31 19.74
N VAL A 112 -0.54 3.16 20.77
CA VAL A 112 -0.23 4.60 20.62
C VAL A 112 1.20 4.85 20.15
N GLY A 113 2.15 4.00 20.53
CA GLY A 113 3.53 4.07 20.05
C GLY A 113 3.63 3.70 18.57
N ARG A 114 3.03 2.56 18.20
CA ARG A 114 3.01 2.07 16.80
C ARG A 114 2.33 3.05 15.84
N VAL A 115 1.28 3.74 16.27
CA VAL A 115 0.62 4.80 15.48
C VAL A 115 1.54 6.00 15.23
N LYS A 116 2.46 6.32 16.15
CA LYS A 116 3.40 7.44 15.99
C LYS A 116 4.58 7.11 15.10
N GLU A 117 4.95 5.84 15.04
CA GLU A 117 6.07 5.34 14.23
C GLU A 117 5.65 4.99 12.78
N ALA A 118 4.36 4.73 12.57
CA ALA A 118 3.74 4.50 11.25
C ALA A 118 3.50 5.82 10.51
#